data_AF-A0A1G0XZC3-F1
#
_entry.id   AF-A0A1G0XZC3-F1
#
_cell.length_a   1.000
_cell.length_b   1.000
_cell.length_c   1.000
_cell.angle_alpha   90.00
_cell.angle_beta   90.00
_cell.angle_gamma   90.00
#
_symmetry.space_group_name_H-M   'P 1'
#
loop_
_entity.id
_entity.type
_entity.pdbx_description
1 polymer ?
#
loop_
_entity_poly.entity_id
_entity_poly.type
_entity_poly.pdbx_seq_one_letter_code
_entity_poly.pdbx_strand_id
1 'polypeptide(L)'
;MFNQLFSAVSMPALQSNYWDTIWLCFGFLAQFMFAARFIVQWIASERHGKSTIPIMFWYLSLIGGGMLLTYAIYRKDPVFIIGQATGFMIYARNLYLIKREKENVIQVQ
;
A
#
# COMPACT_ATOMS: atom_id res chain seq x y z
N MET A 1 3.00 10.80 46.54
CA MET A 1 1.91 11.70 46.11
C MET A 1 2.40 12.87 45.25
N PHE A 2 3.46 13.59 45.64
CA PHE A 2 4.00 14.72 44.85
C PHE A 2 4.52 14.33 43.45
N ASN A 3 5.20 13.18 43.31
CA ASN A 3 5.65 12.67 41.99
C ASN A 3 4.50 12.24 41.06
N GLN A 4 3.33 11.88 41.60
CA GLN A 4 2.14 11.52 40.79
C GLN A 4 1.41 12.75 40.25
N LEU A 5 1.51 13.89 40.95
CA LEU A 5 0.95 15.17 40.50
C LEU A 5 1.81 15.80 39.39
N PHE A 6 3.13 15.63 39.43
CA PHE A 6 4.02 16.12 38.36
C PHE A 6 3.85 15.35 37.04
N SER A 7 3.66 14.03 37.10
CA SER A 7 3.32 13.20 35.92
C SER A 7 1.91 13.48 35.36
N ALA A 8 1.01 14.04 36.16
CA ALA A 8 -0.33 14.44 35.73
C ALA A 8 -0.35 15.84 35.07
N VAL A 9 0.70 16.64 35.25
CA VAL A 9 0.86 18.00 34.68
C VAL A 9 1.69 18.00 33.39
N SER A 10 2.41 16.92 33.09
CA SER A 10 2.98 16.67 31.76
C SER A 10 1.87 16.21 30.82
N MET A 11 1.10 17.13 30.24
CA MET A 11 0.13 16.84 29.18
C MET A 11 0.85 16.10 28.04
N PRO A 12 0.62 14.79 27.82
CA PRO A 12 1.33 14.02 26.81
C PRO A 12 0.90 14.38 25.37
N ALA A 13 -0.04 15.32 25.22
CA ALA A 13 -0.65 15.71 23.96
C ALA A 13 0.17 16.72 23.14
N LEU A 14 1.28 17.25 23.66
CA LEU A 14 2.08 18.30 22.99
C LEU A 14 3.59 18.01 22.95
N GLN A 15 3.98 16.73 23.03
CA GLN A 15 5.37 16.34 22.78
C GLN A 15 5.48 15.70 21.39
N SER A 16 5.29 16.50 20.33
CA SER A 16 5.64 16.05 18.98
C SER A 16 7.15 15.91 18.91
N ASN A 17 7.67 14.70 19.07
CA ASN A 17 9.09 14.46 18.84
C ASN A 17 9.35 14.66 17.34
N TYR A 18 10.23 15.59 16.98
CA TYR A 18 10.67 15.76 15.59
C TYR A 18 11.12 14.44 14.94
N TRP A 19 11.62 13.51 15.77
CA TRP A 19 11.95 12.14 15.41
C TRP A 19 10.77 11.35 14.82
N ASP A 20 9.56 11.47 15.36
CA ASP A 20 8.37 10.75 14.87
C ASP A 20 8.00 11.24 13.47
N THR A 21 8.08 12.56 13.22
CA THR A 21 7.85 13.15 11.91
C THR A 21 8.88 12.68 10.88
N ILE A 22 10.15 12.56 11.27
CA ILE A 22 11.22 12.04 10.39
C ILE A 22 10.92 10.60 9.97
N TRP A 23 10.54 9.73 10.92
CA TRP A 23 10.17 8.35 10.64
C TRP A 23 8.90 8.24 9.77
N LEU A 24 7.92 9.13 9.98
CA LEU A 24 6.72 9.20 9.16
C LEU A 24 7.06 9.55 7.70
N CYS A 25 7.89 10.57 7.48
CA CYS A 25 8.36 10.97 6.15
C CYS A 25 9.16 9.84 5.47
N PHE A 26 10.04 9.18 6.22
CA PHE A 26 10.80 8.02 5.72
C PHE A 26 9.86 6.88 5.32
N GLY A 27 8.84 6.60 6.13
CA GLY A 27 7.81 5.61 5.83
C GLY A 27 7.05 5.93 4.54
N PHE A 28 6.64 7.19 4.34
CA PHE A 28 5.99 7.60 3.09
C PHE A 28 6.90 7.48 1.87
N LEU A 29 8.19 7.85 2.00
CA LEU A 29 9.16 7.67 0.92
C LEU A 29 9.36 6.19 0.58
N ALA A 30 9.41 5.33 1.59
CA ALA A 30 9.46 3.89 1.38
C ALA A 30 8.20 3.39 0.65
N GLN A 31 7.00 3.81 1.08
CA GLN A 31 5.75 3.47 0.38
C GLN A 31 5.74 3.95 -1.07
N PHE A 32 6.23 5.15 -1.34
CA PHE A 32 6.36 5.67 -2.70
C PHE A 32 7.30 4.82 -3.55
N MET A 33 8.46 4.43 -3.02
CA MET A 33 9.39 3.53 -3.71
C MET A 33 8.78 2.14 -3.97
N PHE A 34 7.97 1.63 -3.05
CA PHE A 34 7.22 0.39 -3.26
C PHE A 34 6.14 0.53 -4.36
N ALA A 35 5.39 1.64 -4.36
CA ALA A 35 4.39 1.94 -5.38
C ALA A 35 5.04 2.12 -6.77
N ALA A 36 6.19 2.80 -6.84
CA ALA A 36 6.93 3.04 -8.07
C ALA A 36 7.31 1.74 -8.81
N ARG A 37 7.54 0.63 -8.10
CA ARG A 37 7.81 -0.68 -8.73
C ARG A 37 6.66 -1.14 -9.63
N PHE A 38 5.42 -0.86 -9.24
CA PHE A 38 4.25 -1.18 -10.06
C PHE A 38 4.10 -0.22 -11.25
N ILE A 39 4.46 1.05 -11.09
CA ILE A 39 4.48 2.01 -12.20
C ILE A 39 5.51 1.59 -13.26
N VAL A 40 6.72 1.24 -12.85
CA VAL A 40 7.78 0.76 -13.75
C VAL A 40 7.33 -0.51 -14.47
N GLN A 41 6.71 -1.45 -13.75
CA GLN A 41 6.17 -2.67 -14.35
C GLN A 41 5.05 -2.35 -15.34
N TRP A 42 4.15 -1.44 -15.02
CA TRP A 42 3.06 -1.04 -15.90
C TRP A 42 3.63 -0.46 -17.20
N ILE A 43 4.55 0.50 -17.13
CA ILE A 43 5.23 1.06 -18.31
C ILE A 43 5.89 -0.05 -19.14
N ALA A 44 6.56 -1.01 -18.49
CA ALA A 44 7.16 -2.15 -19.18
C ALA A 44 6.12 -3.03 -19.89
N SER A 45 4.98 -3.31 -19.24
CA SER A 45 3.89 -4.10 -19.85
C SER A 45 3.24 -3.41 -21.04
N GLU A 46 3.08 -2.08 -20.99
CA GLU A 46 2.57 -1.29 -22.12
C GLU A 46 3.56 -1.30 -23.29
N ARG A 47 4.86 -1.17 -23.02
CA ARG A 47 5.91 -1.21 -24.06
C ARG A 47 6.02 -2.57 -24.74
N HIS A 48 5.74 -3.67 -24.03
CA HIS A 48 5.81 -5.03 -24.58
C HIS A 48 4.46 -5.60 -25.06
N GLY A 49 3.35 -4.89 -24.82
CA GLY A 49 2.01 -5.30 -25.21
C GLY A 49 1.53 -6.61 -24.59
N LYS A 50 2.15 -7.08 -23.50
CA LYS A 50 1.83 -8.33 -22.80
C LYS A 50 2.02 -8.16 -21.30
N SER A 51 1.06 -8.64 -20.51
CA SER A 51 1.24 -8.77 -19.06
C SER A 51 2.15 -9.96 -18.77
N THR A 52 3.43 -9.69 -18.56
CA THR A 52 4.45 -10.72 -18.28
C THR A 52 4.30 -11.36 -16.90
N ILE A 53 3.50 -10.77 -16.00
CA ILE A 53 3.34 -11.22 -14.62
C ILE A 53 2.21 -12.26 -14.51
N PRO A 54 2.45 -13.43 -13.87
CA PRO A 54 1.45 -14.47 -13.70
C PRO A 54 0.20 -13.97 -12.98
N ILE A 55 -0.99 -14.40 -13.41
CA ILE A 55 -2.26 -14.03 -12.76
C ILE A 55 -2.30 -14.34 -11.25
N MET A 56 -1.64 -15.44 -10.85
CA MET A 56 -1.54 -15.85 -9.45
C MET A 56 -0.81 -14.84 -8.57
N PHE A 57 0.15 -14.11 -9.13
CA PHE A 57 0.81 -13.01 -8.42
C PHE A 57 -0.21 -11.96 -7.99
N TRP A 58 -1.09 -11.54 -8.91
CA TRP A 58 -2.10 -10.51 -8.63
C TRP A 58 -3.13 -10.96 -7.59
N TYR A 59 -3.56 -12.23 -7.62
CA TYR A 59 -4.45 -12.78 -6.59
C TYR A 59 -3.79 -12.82 -5.22
N LEU A 60 -2.54 -13.30 -5.13
CA LEU A 60 -1.78 -13.33 -3.89
C LEU A 60 -1.55 -11.91 -3.36
N SER A 61 -1.24 -10.95 -4.23
CA SER A 61 -1.09 -9.54 -3.86
C SER A 61 -2.38 -8.92 -3.34
N LEU A 62 -3.54 -9.25 -3.93
CA LEU A 62 -4.83 -8.75 -3.47
C LEU A 62 -5.19 -9.31 -2.09
N ILE A 63 -5.04 -10.62 -1.89
CA ILE A 63 -5.34 -11.27 -0.62
C ILE A 63 -4.36 -10.79 0.47
N GLY A 64 -3.06 -10.87 0.22
CA GLY A 64 -2.03 -10.44 1.17
C GLY A 64 -2.10 -8.94 1.47
N GLY A 65 -2.30 -8.12 0.44
CA GLY A 65 -2.49 -6.67 0.59
C GLY A 65 -3.73 -6.33 1.41
N GLY A 66 -4.86 -7.04 1.21
CA GLY A 66 -6.07 -6.87 2.01
C GLY A 66 -5.88 -7.27 3.49
N MET A 67 -5.15 -8.37 3.74
CA MET A 67 -4.78 -8.77 5.10
C MET A 67 -3.92 -7.71 5.79
N LEU A 68 -2.89 -7.21 5.09
CA LEU A 68 -2.00 -6.17 5.62
C LEU A 68 -2.70 -4.82 5.79
N LEU A 69 -3.62 -4.46 4.90
CA LEU A 69 -4.44 -3.26 5.05
C LEU A 69 -5.34 -3.35 6.29
N THR A 70 -5.99 -4.50 6.49
CA THR A 70 -6.82 -4.74 7.69
C THR A 70 -5.98 -4.64 8.96
N TYR A 71 -4.79 -5.24 8.95
CA TYR A 71 -3.82 -5.12 10.04
C TYR A 71 -3.36 -3.67 10.28
N ALA A 72 -3.09 -2.92 9.21
CA ALA A 72 -2.67 -1.52 9.28
C ALA A 72 -3.74 -0.62 9.91
N ILE A 73 -5.01 -0.84 9.55
CA ILE A 73 -6.17 -0.15 10.14
C ILE A 73 -6.26 -0.47 11.63
N TYR A 74 -6.13 -1.74 12.01
CA TYR A 74 -6.10 -2.15 13.42
C TYR A 74 -4.96 -1.47 14.20
N ARG A 75 -3.76 -1.36 13.60
CA ARG A 75 -2.61 -0.67 14.19
C ARG A 75 -2.68 0.86 14.12
N LYS A 76 -3.66 1.43 13.41
CA LYS A 76 -3.79 2.87 13.14
C LYS A 76 -2.51 3.47 12.54
N ASP A 77 -1.84 2.73 11.66
CA ASP A 77 -0.61 3.17 10.98
C ASP A 77 -0.97 3.85 9.65
N PRO A 78 -0.95 5.20 9.58
CA PRO A 78 -1.40 5.91 8.38
C PRO A 78 -0.51 5.65 7.16
N VAL A 79 0.79 5.44 7.36
CA VAL A 79 1.74 5.16 6.27
C VAL A 79 1.41 3.81 5.65
N PHE A 80 1.22 2.80 6.50
CA PHE A 80 0.94 1.45 6.03
C PHE A 80 -0.47 1.32 5.43
N ILE A 81 -1.46 2.03 5.97
CA ILE A 81 -2.82 2.12 5.40
C ILE A 81 -2.78 2.70 3.98
N ILE A 82 -2.17 3.87 3.79
CA ILE A 82 -2.13 4.54 2.49
C ILE A 82 -1.37 3.69 1.47
N GLY A 83 -0.24 3.12 1.89
CA GLY A 83 0.56 2.21 1.08
C GLY A 83 -0.23 1.00 0.57
N GLN A 84 -0.85 0.26 1.49
CA GLN A 84 -1.58 -0.95 1.14
C GLN A 84 -2.88 -0.67 0.39
N ALA A 85 -3.58 0.42 0.71
CA ALA A 85 -4.77 0.83 -0.04
C ALA A 85 -4.42 1.15 -1.51
N THR A 86 -3.32 1.88 -1.73
CA THR A 86 -2.83 2.19 -3.09
C THR A 86 -2.44 0.92 -3.85
N GLY A 87 -1.69 0.02 -3.21
CA GLY A 87 -1.31 -1.28 -3.78
C GLY A 87 -2.54 -2.12 -4.16
N PHE A 88 -3.52 -2.20 -3.25
CA PHE A 88 -4.75 -2.96 -3.46
C PHE A 88 -5.53 -2.49 -4.70
N MET A 89 -5.64 -1.17 -4.92
CA MET A 89 -6.29 -0.62 -6.12
C MET A 89 -5.55 -1.02 -7.41
N ILE A 90 -4.22 -1.00 -7.39
CA ILE A 90 -3.39 -1.41 -8.55
C ILE A 90 -3.61 -2.89 -8.86
N TYR A 91 -3.63 -3.75 -7.83
CA TYR A 91 -3.83 -5.19 -8.02
C TYR A 91 -5.21 -5.50 -8.60
N ALA A 92 -6.25 -4.86 -8.08
CA ALA A 92 -7.61 -5.01 -8.57
C ALA A 92 -7.74 -4.56 -10.04
N ARG A 93 -7.15 -3.39 -10.40
CA ARG A 93 -7.16 -2.88 -11.77
C ARG A 93 -6.45 -3.83 -12.74
N ASN A 94 -5.29 -4.36 -12.37
CA ASN A 94 -4.54 -5.27 -13.23
C ASN A 94 -5.31 -6.58 -13.47
N LEU A 95 -5.97 -7.13 -12.44
CA LEU A 95 -6.80 -8.31 -12.61
C LEU A 95 -8.01 -8.04 -13.52
N TYR A 96 -8.64 -6.88 -13.39
CA TYR A 96 -9.74 -6.46 -14.27
C TYR A 96 -9.31 -6.36 -15.74
N LEU A 97 -8.14 -5.77 -16.01
CA LEU A 97 -7.60 -5.66 -17.37
C LEU A 97 -7.32 -7.04 -17.99
N ILE A 98 -6.70 -7.95 -17.23
CA ILE A 98 -6.43 -9.33 -17.68
C ILE A 98 -7.73 -10.07 -18.02
N LYS A 99 -8.77 -9.90 -17.19
CA LYS A 99 -10.08 -10.52 -17.45
C LYS A 99 -10.70 -10.01 -18.76
N ARG A 100 -10.65 -8.69 -18.98
CA ARG A 100 -11.19 -8.06 -20.20
C ARG A 100 -10.43 -8.49 -21.47
N GLU A 101 -9.11 -8.64 -21.38
CA GLU A 101 -8.30 -9.13 -22.50
C GLU A 101 -8.67 -10.56 -22.88
N LYS A 102 -8.85 -11.46 -21.90
CA LYS A 102 -9.34 -12.83 -22.13
C LYS A 102 -10.72 -12.87 -22.79
N GLU A 103 -11.65 -12.04 -22.34
CA GLU A 103 -13.00 -11.97 -22.90
C GLU A 103 -12.99 -11.52 -24.37
N ASN A 104 -12.16 -10.55 -24.73
CA ASN A 104 -12.02 -10.11 -26.13
C ASN A 104 -11.41 -11.19 -27.03
N VAL A 105 -10.43 -11.98 -26.55
CA VAL A 105 -9.84 -13.06 -27.35
C VAL A 105 -10.87 -14.16 -27.64
N ILE A 106 -11.75 -14.47 -26.70
CA ILE A 106 -12.80 -15.50 -26.87
C ILE A 106 -13.88 -15.05 -27.87
N GLN A 107 -14.11 -13.75 -28.04
CA GLN A 107 -15.13 -13.22 -28.97
C GLN A 107 -14.62 -13.08 -30.42
N VAL A 108 -13.31 -13.17 -30.63
CA VAL A 108 -12.67 -13.02 -31.95
C VAL A 108 -12.34 -14.39 -32.59
N GLN A 109 -12.49 -15.49 -31.84
CA GLN A 109 -12.38 -16.88 -32.31
C GLN A 109 -13.75 -17.50 -32.56
#